data_AF-A0A2S8HNV9-F1
#
_entry.id   AF-A0A2S8HNV9-F1
#
_cell.length_a   1.000
_cell.length_b   1.000
_cell.length_c   1.000
_cell.angle_alpha   90.00
_cell.angle_beta   90.00
_cell.angle_gamma   90.00
#
_symmetry.space_group_name_H-M   'P 1'
#
loop_
_entity.id
_entity.type
_entity.pdbx_description
1 polymer ?
#
loop_
_entity_poly.entity_id
_entity_poly.type
_entity_poly.pdbx_seq_one_letter_code
_entity_poly.pdbx_strand_id
1 'polypeptide(L)'
;EHGDHWLHVLGKGGKLGKVALPSLARTALDQSLVQRGLPVTPARWNPATPLVASLDEDGTGIEPRRLWRVLHRFFALSADAIRDEWPATAEKLRRASPHWMRHTHASHALARGAELIMVRDNLRHASISTTSTYLHSDEVQRARQFDRAFEARKV
;
A
#
# COMPACT_ATOMS: atom_id res chain seq x y z
N GLU A 1 -12.56 -14.45 14.72
CA GLU A 1 -11.85 -13.37 14.02
C GLU A 1 -12.11 -13.52 12.52
N HIS A 2 -12.62 -12.48 11.86
CA HIS A 2 -13.14 -12.54 10.49
C HIS A 2 -12.05 -12.64 9.41
N GLY A 3 -11.19 -13.66 9.38
CA GLY A 3 -10.26 -13.88 8.26
C GLY A 3 -9.30 -12.73 7.90
N ASP A 4 -9.25 -11.67 8.71
CA ASP A 4 -8.50 -10.46 8.45
C ASP A 4 -7.03 -10.72 8.71
N HIS A 5 -6.19 -10.46 7.71
CA HIS A 5 -4.75 -10.60 7.83
C HIS A 5 -4.12 -9.29 8.28
N TRP A 6 -3.29 -9.36 9.32
CA TRP A 6 -2.59 -8.21 9.88
C TRP A 6 -1.09 -8.44 9.77
N LEU A 7 -0.38 -7.43 9.27
CA LEU A 7 1.07 -7.38 9.30
C LEU A 7 1.52 -6.59 10.53
N HIS A 8 2.26 -7.24 11.42
CA HIS A 8 2.88 -6.59 12.57
C HIS A 8 4.21 -5.99 12.15
N VAL A 9 4.39 -4.70 12.44
CA VAL A 9 5.53 -3.91 11.97
C VAL A 9 6.19 -3.16 13.12
N LEU A 10 7.51 -3.20 13.15
CA LEU A 10 8.33 -2.37 14.04
C LEU A 10 8.61 -1.04 13.35
N GLY A 11 8.10 0.06 13.91
CA GLY A 11 8.25 1.40 13.37
C GLY A 11 9.43 2.18 13.96
N LYS A 12 9.53 3.46 13.58
CA LYS A 12 10.51 4.41 14.13
C LYS A 12 10.44 4.43 15.67
N GLY A 13 11.60 4.33 16.32
CA GLY A 13 11.72 4.31 17.78
C GLY A 13 11.26 3.00 18.43
N GLY A 14 11.26 1.88 17.70
CA GLY A 14 10.89 0.56 18.24
C GLY A 14 9.39 0.39 18.51
N LYS A 15 8.55 1.29 18.01
CA LYS A 15 7.11 1.24 18.25
C LYS A 15 6.46 0.15 17.41
N LEU A 16 5.86 -0.84 18.08
CA LEU A 16 5.02 -1.85 17.43
C LEU A 16 3.79 -1.20 16.80
N GLY A 17 3.28 -1.82 15.74
CA GLY A 17 2.04 -1.43 15.10
C GLY A 17 1.55 -2.52 14.18
N LYS A 18 0.33 -2.37 13.70
CA LYS A 18 -0.30 -3.29 12.77
C LYS A 18 -0.76 -2.56 11.53
N VAL A 19 -0.68 -3.24 10.39
CA VAL A 19 -1.15 -2.78 9.08
C VAL A 19 -2.07 -3.87 8.57
N ALA A 20 -3.28 -3.50 8.15
CA ALA A 20 -4.21 -4.42 7.50
C ALA A 20 -3.58 -4.87 6.18
N LEU A 21 -3.58 -6.19 5.94
CA LEU A 21 -3.02 -6.82 4.75
C LEU A 21 -4.19 -7.20 3.82
N PRO A 22 -4.39 -6.48 2.70
CA PRO A 22 -5.45 -6.81 1.76
C PRO A 22 -5.25 -8.21 1.15
N SER A 23 -6.34 -8.85 0.71
CA SER A 23 -6.30 -10.18 0.11
C SER A 23 -5.33 -10.29 -1.08
N LEU A 24 -5.17 -9.21 -1.86
CA LEU A 24 -4.18 -9.15 -2.95
C LEU A 24 -2.75 -9.34 -2.42
N ALA A 25 -2.39 -8.64 -1.35
CA ALA A 25 -1.07 -8.73 -0.76
C ALA A 25 -0.85 -10.08 -0.06
N ARG A 26 -1.89 -10.62 0.58
CA ARG A 26 -1.86 -11.98 1.14
C ARG A 26 -1.60 -13.03 0.06
N THR A 27 -2.32 -12.94 -1.06
CA THR A 27 -2.18 -13.87 -2.19
C THR A 27 -0.78 -13.84 -2.77
N ALA A 28 -0.21 -12.64 -2.96
CA ALA A 28 1.16 -12.48 -3.43
C ALA A 28 2.20 -13.06 -2.44
N LEU A 29 1.96 -12.91 -1.14
CA LEU A 29 2.81 -13.52 -0.11
C LEU A 29 2.73 -15.05 -0.17
N ASP A 30 1.53 -15.62 -0.23
CA ASP A 30 1.36 -17.08 -0.29
C ASP A 30 2.04 -17.67 -1.55
N GLN A 31 1.90 -17.02 -2.71
CA GLN A 31 2.59 -17.41 -3.94
C GLN A 31 4.12 -17.39 -3.78
N SER A 32 4.65 -16.32 -3.19
CA SER A 32 6.09 -16.19 -2.91
C SER A 32 6.60 -17.28 -1.95
N LEU A 33 5.84 -17.60 -0.90
CA LEU A 33 6.18 -18.68 0.03
C LEU A 33 6.20 -20.04 -0.68
N VAL A 34 5.20 -20.34 -1.51
CA VAL A 34 5.15 -21.59 -2.28
C VAL A 34 6.33 -21.70 -3.24
N GLN A 35 6.67 -20.64 -3.96
CA GLN A 35 7.83 -20.62 -4.87
C GLN A 35 9.16 -20.88 -4.15
N ARG A 36 9.23 -20.56 -2.86
CA ARG A 36 10.39 -20.80 -1.98
C ARG A 36 10.32 -22.13 -1.22
N GLY A 37 9.30 -22.96 -1.48
CA GLY A 37 9.09 -24.24 -0.77
C GLY A 37 8.68 -24.08 0.70
N LEU A 38 8.14 -22.92 1.08
CA LEU A 38 7.76 -22.58 2.44
C LEU A 38 6.27 -22.82 2.70
N PRO A 39 5.87 -23.13 3.95
CA PRO A 39 4.47 -23.34 4.29
C PRO A 39 3.68 -22.02 4.23
N VAL A 40 2.45 -22.07 3.73
CA VAL A 40 1.49 -20.93 3.73
C VAL A 40 0.57 -20.93 4.97
N THR A 41 0.66 -21.96 5.80
CA THR A 41 -0.11 -22.09 7.04
C THR A 41 0.62 -21.41 8.20
N PRO A 42 0.03 -20.40 8.87
CA PRO A 42 0.69 -19.64 9.93
C PRO A 42 1.30 -20.48 11.06
N ALA A 43 0.64 -21.56 11.46
CA ALA A 43 1.10 -22.47 12.51
C ALA A 43 2.45 -23.16 12.19
N ARG A 44 2.87 -23.15 10.92
CA ARG A 44 4.12 -23.77 10.45
C ARG A 44 5.19 -22.74 10.09
N TRP A 45 4.93 -21.45 10.29
CA TRP A 45 5.89 -20.40 9.97
C TRP A 45 7.04 -20.37 10.97
N ASN A 46 8.27 -20.27 10.44
CA ASN A 46 9.44 -19.91 11.23
C ASN A 46 9.52 -18.37 11.31
N PRO A 47 9.48 -17.76 12.51
CA PRO A 47 9.57 -16.30 12.68
C PRO A 47 10.83 -15.64 12.10
N ALA A 48 11.92 -16.41 11.92
CA ALA A 48 13.15 -15.91 11.29
C ALA A 48 13.04 -15.81 9.75
N THR A 49 11.98 -16.34 9.15
CA THR A 49 11.81 -16.35 7.69
C THR A 49 11.56 -14.94 7.18
N PRO A 50 12.37 -14.41 6.24
CA PRO A 50 12.10 -13.12 5.65
C PRO A 50 10.83 -13.21 4.77
N LEU A 51 9.90 -12.29 4.99
CA LEU A 51 8.67 -12.18 4.18
C LEU A 51 8.99 -11.80 2.73
N VAL A 52 9.96 -10.89 2.54
CA VAL A 52 10.51 -10.52 1.23
C VAL A 52 11.98 -10.93 1.23
N ALA A 53 12.28 -12.02 0.54
CA ALA A 53 13.63 -12.58 0.50
C ALA A 53 14.51 -11.88 -0.54
N SER A 54 15.82 -11.95 -0.31
CA SER A 54 16.82 -11.73 -1.35
C SER A 54 16.71 -12.82 -2.41
N LEU A 55 17.06 -12.48 -3.66
CA LEU A 55 17.25 -13.47 -4.73
C LEU A 55 18.72 -13.90 -4.86
N ASP A 56 19.61 -13.14 -4.24
CA ASP A 56 21.06 -13.33 -4.36
C ASP A 56 21.57 -14.30 -3.26
N GLU A 57 20.83 -14.46 -2.15
CA GLU A 57 21.19 -15.33 -1.03
C GLU A 57 19.94 -15.92 -0.36
N ASP A 58 19.95 -17.23 -0.12
CA ASP A 58 18.83 -17.94 0.50
C ASP A 58 18.70 -17.60 1.98
N GLY A 59 17.46 -17.41 2.43
CA GLY A 59 17.15 -17.19 3.84
C GLY A 59 17.40 -15.76 4.34
N THR A 60 17.97 -14.86 3.53
CA THR A 60 18.13 -13.45 3.89
C THR A 60 17.03 -12.56 3.32
N GLY A 61 16.74 -11.47 4.01
CA GLY A 61 15.76 -10.47 3.57
C GLY A 61 16.34 -9.54 2.51
N ILE A 62 15.50 -9.05 1.60
CA ILE A 62 15.92 -8.06 0.61
C ILE A 62 16.44 -6.78 1.30
N GLU A 63 17.53 -6.20 0.83
CA GLU A 63 17.97 -4.92 1.39
C GLU A 63 17.09 -3.76 0.89
N PRO A 64 16.87 -2.73 1.72
CA PRO A 64 16.07 -1.55 1.33
C PRO A 64 16.55 -0.90 0.03
N ARG A 65 17.87 -0.83 -0.20
CA ARG A 65 18.46 -0.26 -1.44
C ARG A 65 18.17 -1.14 -2.66
N ARG A 66 18.10 -2.46 -2.51
CA ARG A 66 17.73 -3.37 -3.61
C ARG A 66 16.25 -3.22 -3.95
N LEU A 67 15.37 -3.20 -2.94
CA LEU A 67 13.95 -2.95 -3.15
C LEU A 67 13.69 -1.62 -3.84
N TRP A 68 14.37 -0.55 -3.41
CA TRP A 68 14.30 0.76 -4.05
C TRP A 68 14.70 0.70 -5.54
N ARG A 69 15.82 0.04 -5.86
CA ARG A 69 16.27 -0.14 -7.25
C ARG A 69 15.27 -0.91 -8.10
N VAL A 70 14.69 -1.99 -7.57
CA VAL A 70 13.69 -2.79 -8.27
C VAL A 70 12.44 -1.96 -8.58
N LEU A 71 11.95 -1.19 -7.62
CA LEU A 71 10.79 -0.31 -7.82
C LEU A 71 11.07 0.80 -8.83
N HIS A 72 12.22 1.47 -8.75
CA HIS A 72 12.61 2.48 -9.73
C HIS A 72 12.74 1.91 -11.14
N ARG A 73 13.33 0.72 -11.29
CA ARG A 73 13.40 0.03 -12.58
C ARG A 73 12.01 -0.30 -13.13
N PHE A 74 11.11 -0.81 -12.29
CA PHE A 74 9.72 -1.10 -12.69
C PHE A 74 9.02 0.14 -13.25
N PHE A 75 9.15 1.28 -12.56
CA PHE A 75 8.54 2.53 -13.01
C PHE A 75 9.16 3.09 -14.29
N ALA A 76 10.48 2.99 -14.45
CA ALA A 76 11.16 3.39 -15.69
C ALA A 76 10.66 2.55 -16.89
N LEU A 77 10.61 1.23 -16.74
CA LEU A 77 10.12 0.33 -17.78
C LEU A 77 8.65 0.60 -18.12
N SER A 78 7.82 0.84 -17.10
CA SER A 78 6.40 1.18 -17.30
C SER A 78 6.24 2.52 -18.03
N ALA A 79 7.07 3.51 -17.71
CA ALA A 79 7.07 4.80 -18.38
C ALA A 79 7.46 4.67 -19.85
N ASP A 80 8.48 3.86 -20.16
CA ASP A 80 8.92 3.63 -21.53
C ASP A 80 7.85 2.93 -22.36
N ALA A 81 7.13 1.96 -21.77
CA ALA A 81 6.08 1.20 -22.44
C ALA A 81 4.86 2.04 -22.85
N ILE A 82 4.55 3.12 -22.12
CA ILE A 82 3.36 3.95 -22.36
C ILE A 82 3.67 5.32 -22.96
N ARG A 83 4.95 5.62 -23.24
CA ARG A 83 5.41 6.98 -23.52
C ARG A 83 4.75 7.62 -24.74
N ASP A 84 4.44 6.82 -25.76
CA ASP A 84 3.93 7.32 -27.04
C ASP A 84 2.43 7.63 -26.95
N GLU A 85 1.68 6.87 -26.15
CA GLU A 85 0.24 7.05 -25.97
C GLU A 85 -0.08 8.03 -24.82
N TRP A 86 0.72 8.01 -23.75
CA TRP A 86 0.47 8.78 -22.51
C TRP A 86 1.72 9.52 -22.01
N PRO A 87 2.27 10.48 -22.77
CA PRO A 87 3.57 11.11 -22.46
C PRO A 87 3.60 11.81 -21.09
N ALA A 88 2.52 12.48 -20.70
CA ALA A 88 2.42 13.13 -19.40
C ALA A 88 2.40 12.13 -18.22
N THR A 89 1.80 10.95 -18.40
CA THR A 89 1.77 9.89 -17.39
C THR A 89 3.14 9.22 -17.30
N ALA A 90 3.79 8.95 -18.43
CA ALA A 90 5.14 8.42 -18.47
C ALA A 90 6.13 9.29 -17.68
N GLU A 91 6.07 10.62 -17.85
CA GLU A 91 6.94 11.54 -17.11
C GLU A 91 6.69 11.50 -15.59
N LYS A 92 5.43 11.35 -15.16
CA LYS A 92 5.11 11.14 -13.74
C LYS A 92 5.70 9.82 -13.22
N LEU A 93 5.59 8.74 -13.99
CA LEU A 93 6.16 7.44 -13.62
C LEU A 93 7.70 7.50 -13.50
N ARG A 94 8.40 8.25 -14.36
CA ARG A 94 9.86 8.42 -14.26
C ARG A 94 10.32 9.03 -12.93
N ARG A 95 9.46 9.81 -12.28
CA ARG A 95 9.71 10.45 -10.98
C ARG A 95 9.18 9.65 -9.79
N ALA A 96 8.53 8.52 -10.04
CA ALA A 96 7.93 7.69 -9.01
C ALA A 96 8.99 7.14 -8.05
N SER A 97 8.59 7.00 -6.78
CA SER A 97 9.42 6.46 -5.70
C SER A 97 8.57 5.59 -4.77
N PRO A 98 9.18 4.83 -3.84
CA PRO A 98 8.41 4.07 -2.85
C PRO A 98 7.51 4.96 -1.97
N HIS A 99 7.94 6.20 -1.68
CA HIS A 99 7.10 7.14 -0.93
C HIS A 99 5.89 7.62 -1.76
N TRP A 100 6.08 7.81 -3.07
CA TRP A 100 4.98 8.10 -3.98
C TRP A 100 3.93 6.98 -4.00
N MET A 101 4.35 5.70 -4.01
CA MET A 101 3.42 4.57 -3.90
C MET A 101 2.59 4.61 -2.62
N ARG A 102 3.19 5.01 -1.50
CA ARG A 102 2.47 5.17 -0.23
C ARG A 102 1.40 6.26 -0.32
N HIS A 103 1.70 7.39 -0.97
CA HIS A 103 0.72 8.45 -1.22
C HIS A 103 -0.40 7.98 -2.15
N THR A 104 -0.06 7.25 -3.20
CA THR A 104 -1.04 6.67 -4.14
C THR A 104 -1.95 5.67 -3.42
N HIS A 105 -1.40 4.81 -2.55
CA HIS A 105 -2.20 3.89 -1.73
C HIS A 105 -3.20 4.63 -0.84
N ALA A 106 -2.76 5.68 -0.15
CA ALA A 106 -3.62 6.49 0.71
C ALA A 106 -4.75 7.17 -0.07
N SER A 107 -4.40 7.85 -1.16
CA SER A 107 -5.37 8.56 -2.01
C SER A 107 -6.37 7.60 -2.64
N HIS A 108 -5.90 6.43 -3.10
CA HIS A 108 -6.75 5.38 -3.66
C HIS A 108 -7.73 4.83 -2.63
N ALA A 109 -7.28 4.54 -1.40
CA ALA A 109 -8.15 4.04 -0.34
C ALA A 109 -9.27 5.03 -0.01
N LEU A 110 -8.94 6.32 0.15
CA LEU A 110 -9.93 7.38 0.39
C LEU A 110 -10.91 7.52 -0.78
N ALA A 111 -10.41 7.51 -2.02
CA ALA A 111 -11.25 7.58 -3.22
C ALA A 111 -12.21 6.37 -3.35
N ARG A 112 -11.85 5.22 -2.76
CA ARG A 112 -12.70 4.02 -2.68
C ARG A 112 -13.58 3.96 -1.43
N GLY A 113 -13.64 5.05 -0.65
CA GLY A 113 -14.56 5.17 0.48
C GLY A 113 -14.02 4.69 1.82
N ALA A 114 -12.73 4.36 1.93
CA ALA A 114 -12.13 4.12 3.25
C ALA A 114 -12.19 5.39 4.09
N GLU A 115 -12.54 5.27 5.37
CA GLU A 115 -12.58 6.42 6.27
C GLU A 115 -11.17 6.96 6.54
N LEU A 116 -11.06 8.29 6.70
CA LEU A 116 -9.79 8.97 6.93
C LEU A 116 -9.03 8.43 8.15
N ILE A 117 -9.76 8.10 9.22
CA ILE A 117 -9.20 7.53 10.46
C ILE A 117 -8.57 6.17 10.18
N MET A 118 -9.24 5.32 9.39
CA MET A 118 -8.74 3.98 9.04
C MET A 118 -7.50 4.07 8.15
N VAL A 119 -7.49 5.01 7.19
CA VAL A 119 -6.30 5.26 6.36
C VAL A 119 -5.14 5.79 7.20
N ARG A 120 -5.38 6.74 8.12
CA ARG A 120 -4.37 7.25 9.06
C ARG A 120 -3.74 6.11 9.86
N ASP A 121 -4.57 5.24 10.42
CA ASP A 121 -4.13 4.13 11.28
C ASP A 121 -3.36 3.08 10.49
N ASN A 122 -3.84 2.72 9.30
CA ASN A 122 -3.16 1.77 8.43
C ASN A 122 -1.81 2.31 7.91
N LEU A 123 -1.73 3.61 7.64
CA LEU A 123 -0.49 4.29 7.33
C LEU A 123 0.39 4.48 8.58
N ARG A 124 -0.15 4.38 9.78
CA ARG A 124 0.54 4.66 11.05
C ARG A 124 1.03 6.11 11.15
N HIS A 125 0.21 7.06 10.70
CA HIS A 125 0.48 8.48 10.90
C HIS A 125 0.12 8.91 12.32
N ALA A 126 1.01 9.67 12.96
CA ALA A 126 0.80 10.17 14.32
C ALA A 126 -0.31 11.23 14.40
N SER A 127 -0.60 11.91 13.29
CA SER A 127 -1.64 12.95 13.22
C SER A 127 -2.57 12.68 12.04
N ILE A 128 -3.86 12.96 12.28
CA ILE A 128 -4.88 12.95 11.23
C ILE A 128 -4.61 14.05 10.19
N SER A 129 -4.01 15.18 10.61
CA SER A 129 -3.64 16.29 9.71
C SER A 129 -2.67 15.87 8.61
N THR A 130 -1.70 15.00 8.92
CA THR A 130 -0.80 14.43 7.90
C THR A 130 -1.55 13.59 6.86
N THR A 131 -2.66 12.97 7.26
CA THR A 131 -3.47 12.13 6.37
C THR A 131 -4.51 12.95 5.61
N SER A 132 -4.98 14.07 6.18
CA SER A 132 -5.94 14.96 5.50
C SER A 132 -5.34 15.61 4.26
N THR A 133 -4.01 15.67 4.11
CA THR A 133 -3.35 16.08 2.85
C THR A 133 -3.77 15.22 1.65
N TYR A 134 -4.26 13.99 1.85
CA TYR A 134 -4.78 13.15 0.76
C TYR A 134 -6.23 13.42 0.39
N LEU A 135 -6.96 14.17 1.21
CA LEU A 135 -8.26 14.69 0.84
C LEU A 135 -8.02 15.82 -0.16
N HIS A 136 -8.00 15.46 -1.43
CA HIS A 136 -8.15 16.44 -2.49
C HIS A 136 -9.61 16.91 -2.38
N SER A 137 -9.83 18.08 -1.79
CA SER A 137 -11.18 18.64 -1.74
C SER A 137 -11.59 19.05 -3.14
N ASP A 138 -12.13 18.10 -3.90
CA ASP A 138 -12.94 18.42 -5.05
C ASP A 138 -14.23 19.04 -4.50
N GLU A 139 -14.42 20.34 -4.73
CA GLU A 139 -15.59 21.09 -4.28
C GLU A 139 -16.89 20.44 -4.76
N VAL A 140 -16.86 19.79 -5.93
CA VAL A 140 -17.98 19.02 -6.48
C VAL A 140 -18.27 17.79 -5.63
N GLN A 141 -17.25 17.10 -5.13
CA GLN A 141 -17.43 15.95 -4.26
C GLN A 141 -17.96 16.37 -2.88
N ARG A 142 -17.50 17.51 -2.36
CA ARG A 142 -18.01 18.11 -1.11
C ARG A 142 -19.50 18.45 -1.23
N ALA A 143 -19.91 19.15 -2.28
CA ALA A 143 -21.31 19.49 -2.53
C ALA A 143 -22.19 18.23 -2.60
N ARG A 144 -21.80 17.25 -3.42
CA ARG A 144 -22.53 15.96 -3.56
C ARG A 144 -22.62 15.13 -2.28
N GLN A 145 -21.66 15.28 -1.35
CA GLN A 145 -21.72 14.58 -0.06
C GLN A 145 -22.71 15.26 0.88
N PHE A 146 -22.74 16.60 0.91
CA PHE A 146 -23.72 17.35 1.70
C PHE A 146 -25.14 17.15 1.16
N ASP A 147 -25.33 17.18 -0.16
CA ASP A 147 -26.65 16.92 -0.77
C ASP A 147 -27.19 15.55 -0.35
N ARG A 148 -26.35 14.50 -0.40
CA ARG A 148 -26.74 13.14 0.05
C ARG A 148 -27.00 13.02 1.54
N ALA A 149 -26.24 13.74 2.37
CA ALA A 149 -26.39 13.69 3.82
C ALA A 149 -27.72 14.32 4.30
N PHE A 150 -28.25 15.28 3.52
CA PHE A 150 -29.47 16.02 3.83
C PHE A 150 -30.62 15.71 2.86
N GLU A 151 -30.46 14.73 1.96
CA GLU A 151 -31.53 14.27 1.08
C GLU A 151 -32.64 13.65 1.94
N ALA A 152 -33.84 14.25 1.92
CA ALA A 152 -34.98 13.75 2.67
C ALA A 152 -35.31 12.32 2.21
N ARG A 153 -35.38 11.40 3.17
CA ARG A 153 -35.77 10.01 2.93
C ARG A 153 -37.14 10.03 2.23
N LYS A 154 -37.20 9.65 0.95
CA LYS A 154 -38.49 9.48 0.25
C LYS A 154 -39.29 8.44 1.03
N VAL A 155 -40.39 8.89 1.65
CA VAL A 155 -41.43 8.06 2.25
C VAL A 155 -42.17 7.32 1.14
#